data_AF-A0A9P5U9W9-F1
#
_entry.id   AF-A0A9P5U9W9-F1
#
_cell.length_a   1.000
_cell.length_b   1.000
_cell.length_c   1.000
_cell.angle_alpha   90.00
_cell.angle_beta   90.00
_cell.angle_gamma   90.00
#
_symmetry.space_group_name_H-M   'P 1'
#
loop_
_entity.id
_entity.type
_entity.pdbx_description
1 polymer ?
#
loop_
_entity_poly.entity_id
_entity_poly.type
_entity_poly.pdbx_seq_one_letter_code
_entity_poly.pdbx_strand_id
1 'polypeptide(L)'
;MSEPWSRESREQQDNPQASADRPGSMFTGASNFTMLNSQFQAATTINNYNTWNLNTNDVSAIRKWLKAPDPSTNYVAACDKRTPGTGDWIFSHPQFVKWSQSTFGLLWIQGKVGSGKTFLLTAIIQKLKANPALLCCYYYFDNRDNSQSKTNARGLLQSLLLQMATRNEGTHPALHELYTTCMQGLMEPTTAELSATLAVVSKDLSPLHLVLDAMDECSEAIDVFEHLAFLKGNLCIAVTSRYLADAVYGASWHIHLDNMQSAFHQDVAKYLQEKFKDRKLKPELLTEVVDHLTQGAQGQFRWVDCQVIVLQKCATPKAIWEALKKLPKTLEETYTLAFTRMKESEHVTDILAVDLEVQIFDPELRSLELKNRIYDILDSTLITVSVKKTYSGSVQDEIVQLAHNSVKEFLTQIQATSKLFKIDEELAHSAIWNIA
;
A
#
# COMPACT_ATOMS: atom_id res chain seq x y z
N MET A 1 -16.51 85.93 26.60
CA MET A 1 -16.60 87.16 25.79
C MET A 1 -16.41 86.76 24.33
N SER A 2 -17.47 86.89 23.54
CA SER A 2 -17.54 87.17 22.09
C SER A 2 -16.52 86.55 21.10
N GLU A 3 -17.02 85.65 20.23
CA GLU A 3 -16.63 85.52 18.80
C GLU A 3 -16.90 86.85 18.01
N PRO A 4 -16.48 87.11 16.72
CA PRO A 4 -16.41 86.17 15.57
C PRO A 4 -15.44 86.47 14.35
N TRP A 5 -15.31 85.46 13.46
CA TRP A 5 -15.24 85.40 11.98
C TRP A 5 -14.73 86.54 11.04
N SER A 6 -13.89 86.16 10.05
CA SER A 6 -13.94 86.52 8.58
C SER A 6 -12.82 85.77 7.79
N ARG A 7 -13.05 84.88 6.79
CA ARG A 7 -13.39 85.07 5.34
C ARG A 7 -12.52 86.13 4.62
N GLU A 8 -12.01 86.03 3.38
CA GLU A 8 -11.88 85.03 2.30
C GLU A 8 -11.15 85.75 1.12
N SER A 9 -10.43 85.00 0.25
CA SER A 9 -10.30 85.18 -1.22
C SER A 9 -9.35 86.19 -1.92
N ARG A 10 -8.50 85.65 -2.82
CA ARG A 10 -8.31 85.97 -4.28
C ARG A 10 -7.08 85.20 -4.83
N GLU A 11 -7.20 84.12 -5.63
CA GLU A 11 -7.41 84.05 -7.11
C GLU A 11 -6.36 84.86 -7.92
N GLN A 12 -5.75 84.45 -9.04
CA GLN A 12 -5.69 83.27 -9.94
C GLN A 12 -4.60 83.58 -11.03
N GLN A 13 -3.91 82.58 -11.61
CA GLN A 13 -3.70 82.28 -13.07
C GLN A 13 -2.18 82.16 -13.37
N ASP A 14 -1.57 81.24 -14.15
CA ASP A 14 -1.93 80.41 -15.33
C ASP A 14 -0.99 79.15 -15.41
N ASN A 15 -1.47 77.91 -15.56
CA ASN A 15 -1.65 77.07 -16.80
C ASN A 15 -0.40 76.19 -17.20
N PRO A 16 -0.48 75.10 -18.03
CA PRO A 16 -1.04 73.75 -17.80
C PRO A 16 -0.06 72.56 -18.12
N GLN A 17 -0.60 71.32 -18.00
CA GLN A 17 -0.17 70.04 -18.61
C GLN A 17 0.93 69.19 -17.93
N ALA A 18 0.51 68.16 -17.18
CA ALA A 18 0.97 66.78 -17.38
C ALA A 18 -0.01 65.81 -16.68
N SER A 19 -0.64 64.95 -17.46
CA SER A 19 -1.45 63.82 -17.03
C SER A 19 -0.60 62.73 -16.39
N ALA A 20 -0.95 62.27 -15.18
CA ALA A 20 -0.56 60.95 -14.68
C ALA A 20 -1.66 60.41 -13.76
N ASP A 21 -2.01 59.17 -14.04
CA ASP A 21 -3.18 58.42 -13.56
C ASP A 21 -3.35 58.34 -12.05
N ARG A 22 -4.61 58.31 -11.61
CA ARG A 22 -5.03 57.87 -10.28
C ARG A 22 -4.62 56.40 -10.09
N PRO A 23 -3.91 56.00 -9.01
CA PRO A 23 -3.78 54.58 -8.69
C PRO A 23 -5.14 54.08 -8.19
N GLY A 24 -5.76 53.21 -8.99
CA GLY A 24 -6.97 52.50 -8.62
C GLY A 24 -6.77 51.67 -7.35
N SER A 25 -7.76 51.67 -6.49
CA SER A 25 -7.87 50.86 -5.28
C SER A 25 -8.07 49.38 -5.63
N MET A 26 -7.00 48.70 -6.07
CA MET A 26 -7.08 47.27 -6.45
C MET A 26 -7.23 46.31 -5.26
N PHE A 27 -7.01 46.76 -4.01
CA PHE A 27 -6.92 45.88 -2.84
C PHE A 27 -7.84 46.25 -1.67
N THR A 28 -8.74 47.22 -1.85
CA THR A 28 -9.74 47.55 -0.82
C THR A 28 -10.74 46.40 -0.67
N GLY A 29 -10.61 45.64 0.43
CA GLY A 29 -11.50 44.52 0.78
C GLY A 29 -10.88 43.12 0.67
N ALA A 30 -9.64 43.00 0.19
CA ALA A 30 -8.95 41.71 0.13
C ALA A 30 -8.34 41.36 1.50
N SER A 31 -8.62 40.15 2.00
CA SER A 31 -8.02 39.56 3.20
C SER A 31 -7.53 38.14 2.88
N ASN A 32 -6.71 37.53 3.74
CA ASN A 32 -6.12 36.19 3.57
C ASN A 32 -5.14 36.02 2.38
N PHE A 33 -4.18 36.93 2.22
CA PHE A 33 -3.04 36.72 1.33
C PHE A 33 -1.75 37.26 1.94
N THR A 34 -0.62 36.72 1.47
CA THR A 34 0.71 37.19 1.85
C THR A 34 1.54 37.41 0.59
N MET A 35 2.39 38.43 0.59
CA MET A 35 3.37 38.66 -0.47
C MET A 35 4.74 38.15 -0.02
N LEU A 36 5.31 37.22 -0.79
CA LEU A 36 6.65 36.69 -0.58
C LEU A 36 7.37 36.66 -1.94
N ASN A 37 8.56 37.25 -2.01
CA ASN A 37 9.37 37.36 -3.23
C ASN A 37 8.60 37.90 -4.47
N SER A 38 7.71 38.88 -4.26
CA SER A 38 6.89 39.50 -5.31
C SER A 38 5.84 38.58 -5.96
N GLN A 39 5.44 37.49 -5.30
CA GLN A 39 4.34 36.62 -5.73
C GLN A 39 3.16 36.64 -4.75
N PHE A 40 1.95 36.55 -5.29
CA PHE A 40 0.69 36.47 -4.53
C PHE A 40 0.41 35.02 -4.12
N GLN A 41 0.25 34.77 -2.83
CA GLN A 41 -0.21 33.48 -2.31
C GLN A 41 -1.51 33.65 -1.51
N ALA A 42 -2.53 32.86 -1.85
CA ALA A 42 -3.76 32.76 -1.08
C ALA A 42 -3.49 31.94 0.19
N ALA A 43 -3.87 32.46 1.35
CA ALA A 43 -3.73 31.74 2.61
C ALA A 43 -4.82 30.65 2.71
N THR A 44 -4.62 29.53 2.02
CA THR A 44 -5.32 28.27 2.34
C THR A 44 -4.73 27.71 3.61
N THR A 45 -5.57 27.39 4.60
CA THR A 45 -5.25 26.73 5.88
C THR A 45 -4.05 25.80 5.77
N ILE A 46 -2.85 26.35 6.07
CA ILE A 46 -1.58 25.64 5.98
C ILE A 46 -1.49 24.73 7.20
N ASN A 47 -1.58 23.42 7.00
CA ASN A 47 -0.97 22.50 7.94
C ASN A 47 0.53 22.79 7.93
N ASN A 48 1.03 23.34 9.04
CA ASN A 48 2.40 23.85 9.24
C ASN A 48 3.47 22.74 9.15
N TYR A 49 3.67 22.17 7.97
CA TYR A 49 4.86 21.40 7.64
C TYR A 49 5.58 22.14 6.52
N ASN A 50 6.50 23.04 6.90
CA ASN A 50 7.52 23.74 6.09
C ASN A 50 7.34 23.68 4.57
N THR A 51 7.00 24.80 3.94
CA THR A 51 7.07 24.99 2.48
C THR A 51 8.54 25.00 2.06
N TRP A 52 9.01 23.88 1.49
CA TRP A 52 10.34 23.76 0.91
C TRP A 52 10.33 24.41 -0.48
N ASN A 53 11.11 25.46 -0.72
CA ASN A 53 11.14 26.14 -2.03
C ASN A 53 12.36 25.64 -2.85
N LEU A 54 12.11 24.85 -3.91
CA LEU A 54 13.13 24.41 -4.88
C LEU A 54 12.53 24.34 -6.29
N ASN A 55 13.37 24.32 -7.33
CA ASN A 55 12.92 24.18 -8.72
C ASN A 55 12.25 22.80 -8.91
N THR A 56 11.11 22.74 -9.58
CA THR A 56 10.36 21.50 -9.84
C THR A 56 11.20 20.46 -10.59
N ASN A 57 12.16 20.91 -11.40
CA ASN A 57 13.10 20.03 -12.12
C ASN A 57 14.02 19.24 -11.18
N ASP A 58 14.46 19.86 -10.07
CA ASP A 58 15.35 19.21 -9.09
C ASP A 58 14.60 18.15 -8.28
N VAL A 59 13.31 18.39 -7.97
CA VAL A 59 12.45 17.40 -7.30
C VAL A 59 12.33 16.14 -8.17
N SER A 60 12.04 16.29 -9.46
CA SER A 60 11.94 15.14 -10.37
C SER A 60 13.27 14.36 -10.48
N ALA A 61 14.40 15.06 -10.52
CA ALA A 61 15.72 14.43 -10.57
C ALA A 61 16.01 13.63 -9.30
N ILE A 62 15.74 14.21 -8.12
CA ILE A 62 15.92 13.55 -6.82
C ILE A 62 15.02 12.31 -6.70
N ARG A 63 13.74 12.42 -7.08
CA ARG A 63 12.81 11.28 -7.06
C ARG A 63 13.32 10.11 -7.91
N LYS A 64 13.84 10.40 -9.11
CA LYS A 64 14.41 9.39 -10.00
C LYS A 64 15.71 8.81 -9.45
N TRP A 65 16.58 9.64 -8.88
CA TRP A 65 17.87 9.24 -8.32
C TRP A 65 17.72 8.32 -7.11
N LEU A 66 16.76 8.59 -6.22
CA LEU A 66 16.59 7.82 -4.99
C LEU A 66 16.19 6.36 -5.25
N LYS A 67 15.64 6.05 -6.44
CA LYS A 67 15.18 4.72 -6.87
C LYS A 67 14.29 4.04 -5.82
N ALA A 68 13.46 4.83 -5.16
CA ALA A 68 12.65 4.39 -4.05
C ALA A 68 11.54 3.42 -4.52
N PRO A 69 11.33 2.28 -3.83
CA PRO A 69 10.23 1.38 -4.14
C PRO A 69 8.89 2.07 -3.89
N ASP A 70 7.95 1.91 -4.83
CA ASP A 70 6.63 2.52 -4.73
C ASP A 70 5.65 1.62 -3.96
N PRO A 71 5.21 2.01 -2.74
CA PRO A 71 4.23 1.25 -1.97
C PRO A 71 2.78 1.55 -2.39
N SER A 72 2.56 2.54 -3.27
CA SER A 72 1.21 2.95 -3.69
C SER A 72 0.49 1.87 -4.48
N THR A 73 1.22 1.07 -5.27
CA THR A 73 0.67 -0.05 -6.03
C THR A 73 0.07 -1.12 -5.12
N ASN A 74 0.78 -1.50 -4.05
CA ASN A 74 0.29 -2.41 -3.02
C ASN A 74 -0.92 -1.82 -2.29
N TYR A 75 -0.87 -0.54 -1.92
CA TYR A 75 -1.98 0.14 -1.24
C TYR A 75 -3.25 0.18 -2.09
N VAL A 76 -3.15 0.57 -3.36
CA VAL A 76 -4.29 0.62 -4.29
C VAL A 76 -4.85 -0.79 -4.50
N ALA A 77 -4.00 -1.79 -4.77
CA ALA A 77 -4.45 -3.16 -4.93
C ALA A 77 -5.16 -3.70 -3.67
N ALA A 78 -4.70 -3.33 -2.48
CA ALA A 78 -5.36 -3.69 -1.22
C ALA A 78 -6.70 -2.94 -1.04
N CYS A 79 -6.78 -1.67 -1.42
CA CYS A 79 -8.03 -0.90 -1.40
C CYS A 79 -9.08 -1.49 -2.34
N ASP A 80 -8.70 -1.81 -3.58
CA ASP A 80 -9.60 -2.34 -4.61
C ASP A 80 -10.15 -3.73 -4.24
N LYS A 81 -9.36 -4.53 -3.52
CA LYS A 81 -9.76 -5.86 -3.06
C LYS A 81 -10.51 -5.86 -1.72
N ARG A 82 -10.31 -4.85 -0.86
CA ARG A 82 -10.96 -4.79 0.46
C ARG A 82 -12.46 -4.55 0.29
N THR A 83 -13.27 -5.35 0.96
CA THR A 83 -14.71 -5.08 1.02
C THR A 83 -15.01 -3.96 2.01
N PRO A 84 -15.79 -2.93 1.64
CA PRO A 84 -16.13 -1.84 2.54
C PRO A 84 -16.67 -2.33 3.89
N GLY A 85 -16.24 -1.68 4.97
CA GLY A 85 -16.68 -2.01 6.33
C GLY A 85 -15.98 -3.19 7.00
N THR A 86 -15.19 -3.99 6.26
CA THR A 86 -14.42 -5.12 6.84
C THR A 86 -13.16 -4.62 7.54
N GLY A 87 -12.79 -5.18 8.69
CA GLY A 87 -11.61 -4.76 9.46
C GLY A 87 -11.82 -3.55 10.36
N ASP A 88 -12.95 -2.85 10.26
CA ASP A 88 -13.21 -1.62 11.04
C ASP A 88 -13.30 -1.88 12.56
N TRP A 89 -13.52 -3.12 12.97
CA TRP A 89 -13.48 -3.55 14.37
C TRP A 89 -12.16 -3.17 15.06
N ILE A 90 -11.05 -3.09 14.30
CA ILE A 90 -9.73 -2.75 14.82
C ILE A 90 -9.73 -1.41 15.55
N PHE A 91 -10.56 -0.47 15.11
CA PHE A 91 -10.62 0.88 15.67
C PHE A 91 -11.22 0.94 17.06
N SER A 92 -11.95 -0.12 17.45
CA SER A 92 -12.50 -0.29 18.79
C SER A 92 -11.65 -1.24 19.65
N HIS A 93 -10.60 -1.85 19.08
CA HIS A 93 -9.78 -2.80 19.79
C HIS A 93 -8.94 -2.06 20.87
N PRO A 94 -8.92 -2.52 22.14
CA PRO A 94 -8.27 -1.80 23.24
C PRO A 94 -6.81 -1.45 22.99
N GLN A 95 -6.06 -2.36 22.35
CA GLN A 95 -4.64 -2.17 22.04
C GLN A 95 -4.42 -1.11 20.95
N PHE A 96 -5.31 -1.08 19.94
CA PHE A 96 -5.26 -0.04 18.90
C PHE A 96 -5.58 1.32 19.50
N VAL A 97 -6.61 1.40 20.35
CA VAL A 97 -7.02 2.66 21.01
C VAL A 97 -5.85 3.22 21.83
N LYS A 98 -5.23 2.39 22.67
CA LYS A 98 -4.04 2.78 23.46
C LYS A 98 -2.90 3.28 22.58
N TRP A 99 -2.56 2.54 21.53
CA TRP A 99 -1.52 2.94 20.58
C TRP A 99 -1.86 4.27 19.89
N SER A 100 -3.09 4.43 19.41
CA SER A 100 -3.52 5.64 18.68
C SER A 100 -3.57 6.91 19.53
N GLN A 101 -3.63 6.77 20.86
CA GLN A 101 -3.59 7.88 21.82
C GLN A 101 -2.17 8.15 22.36
N SER A 102 -1.22 7.29 22.04
CA SER A 102 0.17 7.42 22.47
C SER A 102 0.94 8.37 21.54
N THR A 103 1.98 9.00 22.07
CA THR A 103 2.91 9.83 21.29
C THR A 103 4.05 9.03 20.68
N PHE A 104 4.32 7.85 21.23
CA PHE A 104 5.32 6.91 20.74
C PHE A 104 4.88 5.47 20.97
N GLY A 105 5.23 4.59 20.04
CA GLY A 105 5.30 3.15 20.29
C GLY A 105 4.85 2.28 19.13
N LEU A 106 4.92 0.97 19.36
CA LEU A 106 4.75 -0.06 18.34
C LEU A 106 3.45 -0.85 18.56
N LEU A 107 2.58 -0.83 17.55
CA LEU A 107 1.43 -1.74 17.45
C LEU A 107 1.81 -2.89 16.52
N TRP A 108 1.69 -4.11 17.01
CA TRP A 108 2.01 -5.30 16.24
C TRP A 108 0.78 -6.18 16.04
N ILE A 109 0.39 -6.33 14.79
CA ILE A 109 -0.76 -7.15 14.36
C ILE A 109 -0.24 -8.47 13.78
N GLN A 110 -0.55 -9.57 14.43
CA GLN A 110 -0.06 -10.90 14.06
C GLN A 110 -1.21 -11.83 13.71
N GLY A 111 -1.00 -12.69 12.72
CA GLY A 111 -1.99 -13.67 12.29
C GLY A 111 -1.46 -14.57 11.19
N LYS A 112 -2.17 -15.67 10.96
CA LYS A 112 -1.83 -16.67 9.94
C LYS A 112 -1.80 -16.07 8.53
N VAL A 113 -1.17 -16.79 7.60
CA VAL A 113 -1.26 -16.44 6.17
C VAL A 113 -2.73 -16.36 5.74
N GLY A 114 -3.09 -15.35 4.95
CA GLY A 114 -4.46 -15.17 4.49
C GLY A 114 -5.47 -14.70 5.53
N SER A 115 -5.07 -14.31 6.75
CA SER A 115 -5.99 -13.82 7.80
C SER A 115 -6.47 -12.36 7.62
N GLY A 116 -6.13 -11.70 6.52
CA GLY A 116 -6.56 -10.31 6.22
C GLY A 116 -5.71 -9.20 6.84
N LYS A 117 -4.49 -9.48 7.32
CA LYS A 117 -3.55 -8.48 7.90
C LYS A 117 -3.37 -7.24 7.02
N THR A 118 -3.06 -7.44 5.74
CA THR A 118 -2.88 -6.36 4.76
C THR A 118 -4.11 -5.47 4.63
N PHE A 119 -5.33 -6.04 4.65
CA PHE A 119 -6.57 -5.27 4.58
C PHE A 119 -6.84 -4.49 5.87
N LEU A 120 -6.51 -5.07 7.02
CA LEU A 120 -6.61 -4.41 8.32
C LEU A 120 -5.68 -3.19 8.39
N LEU A 121 -4.44 -3.38 7.97
CA LEU A 121 -3.43 -2.33 7.93
C LEU A 121 -3.79 -1.24 6.90
N THR A 122 -4.38 -1.62 5.76
CA THR A 122 -4.93 -0.67 4.78
C THR A 122 -6.06 0.19 5.38
N ALA A 123 -6.93 -0.40 6.21
CA ALA A 123 -7.95 0.37 6.95
C ALA A 123 -7.31 1.39 7.90
N ILE A 124 -6.23 1.00 8.59
CA ILE A 124 -5.46 1.91 9.46
C ILE A 124 -4.86 3.05 8.65
N ILE A 125 -4.23 2.77 7.50
CA ILE A 125 -3.69 3.81 6.61
C ILE A 125 -4.79 4.80 6.19
N GLN A 126 -5.96 4.30 5.77
CA GLN A 126 -7.08 5.16 5.38
C GLN A 126 -7.53 6.07 6.53
N LYS A 127 -7.65 5.53 7.75
CA LYS A 127 -8.04 6.30 8.94
C LYS A 127 -7.01 7.37 9.29
N LEU A 128 -5.72 7.04 9.22
CA LEU A 128 -4.64 7.98 9.53
C LEU A 128 -4.56 9.10 8.48
N LYS A 129 -4.63 8.76 7.19
CA LYS A 129 -4.65 9.73 6.08
C LYS A 129 -5.85 10.67 6.10
N ALA A 130 -6.99 10.21 6.63
CA ALA A 130 -8.18 11.05 6.77
C ALA A 130 -8.02 12.16 7.83
N ASN A 131 -7.02 12.05 8.71
CA ASN A 131 -6.72 13.11 9.68
C ASN A 131 -5.62 14.03 9.13
N PRO A 132 -5.94 15.27 8.74
CA PRO A 132 -4.97 16.20 8.15
C PRO A 132 -3.86 16.65 9.12
N ALA A 133 -4.05 16.45 10.43
CA ALA A 133 -3.05 16.77 11.45
C ALA A 133 -1.98 15.68 11.63
N LEU A 134 -2.10 14.54 10.94
CA LEU A 134 -1.16 13.43 11.03
C LEU A 134 -0.40 13.25 9.72
N LEU A 135 0.91 13.02 9.81
CA LEU A 135 1.68 12.49 8.69
C LEU A 135 1.65 10.96 8.74
N CYS A 136 1.12 10.34 7.69
CA CYS A 136 1.07 8.89 7.54
C CYS A 136 1.95 8.45 6.37
N CYS A 137 3.01 7.72 6.67
CA CYS A 137 3.82 7.01 5.67
C CYS A 137 3.60 5.51 5.81
N TYR A 138 3.76 4.79 4.71
CA TYR A 138 3.51 3.35 4.71
C TYR A 138 4.44 2.62 3.75
N TYR A 139 4.67 1.35 4.03
CA TYR A 139 5.49 0.47 3.22
C TYR A 139 4.94 -0.96 3.26
N TYR A 140 5.13 -1.68 2.17
CA TYR A 140 4.75 -3.08 2.07
C TYR A 140 6.03 -3.86 1.76
N PHE A 141 6.43 -4.72 2.69
CA PHE A 141 7.40 -5.74 2.37
C PHE A 141 6.71 -6.76 1.46
N ASP A 142 7.33 -7.07 0.33
CA ASP A 142 6.71 -7.91 -0.69
C ASP A 142 7.76 -8.76 -1.39
N ASN A 143 7.84 -10.04 -1.00
CA ASN A 143 8.75 -11.02 -1.61
C ASN A 143 8.33 -11.44 -3.04
N ARG A 144 7.25 -10.87 -3.59
CA ARG A 144 6.90 -10.98 -5.03
C ARG A 144 7.53 -9.88 -5.87
N ASP A 145 8.15 -8.88 -5.23
CA ASP A 145 8.78 -7.80 -5.95
C ASP A 145 10.14 -8.24 -6.52
N ASN A 146 10.18 -8.43 -7.83
CA ASN A 146 11.37 -8.93 -8.56
C ASN A 146 12.60 -8.03 -8.43
N SER A 147 12.43 -6.77 -8.02
CA SER A 147 13.57 -5.88 -7.86
C SER A 147 14.32 -6.11 -6.56
N GLN A 148 13.81 -6.97 -5.67
CA GLN A 148 14.28 -7.19 -4.29
C GLN A 148 14.30 -5.91 -3.44
N SER A 149 13.88 -4.78 -3.98
CA SER A 149 13.90 -3.51 -3.28
C SER A 149 12.83 -3.44 -2.19
N LYS A 150 11.78 -4.26 -2.26
CA LYS A 150 10.74 -4.38 -1.23
C LYS A 150 11.01 -5.41 -0.14
N THR A 151 12.22 -5.95 -0.03
CA THR A 151 12.51 -7.04 0.93
C THR A 151 13.61 -6.69 1.94
N ASN A 152 14.25 -5.52 1.80
CA ASN A 152 15.38 -5.10 2.63
C ASN A 152 15.16 -3.72 3.30
N ALA A 153 16.02 -3.37 4.26
CA ALA A 153 15.93 -2.12 5.00
C ALA A 153 16.19 -0.89 4.12
N ARG A 154 17.11 -1.00 3.15
CA ARG A 154 17.47 0.09 2.24
C ARG A 154 16.26 0.60 1.45
N GLY A 155 15.46 -0.30 0.89
CA GLY A 155 14.26 0.07 0.12
C GLY A 155 13.20 0.76 0.97
N LEU A 156 13.01 0.30 2.22
CA LEU A 156 12.16 1.01 3.20
C LEU A 156 12.67 2.44 3.40
N LEU A 157 13.95 2.63 3.69
CA LEU A 157 14.53 3.96 3.93
C LEU A 157 14.37 4.90 2.74
N GLN A 158 14.63 4.41 1.52
CA GLN A 158 14.42 5.17 0.29
C GLN A 158 12.96 5.56 0.11
N SER A 159 12.02 4.63 0.35
CA SER A 159 10.58 4.89 0.23
C SER A 159 10.08 5.90 1.26
N LEU A 160 10.54 5.79 2.52
CA LEU A 160 10.19 6.75 3.57
C LEU A 160 10.76 8.15 3.26
N LEU A 161 12.02 8.24 2.81
CA LEU A 161 12.60 9.51 2.36
C LEU A 161 11.80 10.11 1.21
N LEU A 162 11.39 9.31 0.21
CA LEU A 162 10.56 9.80 -0.88
C LEU A 162 9.24 10.39 -0.35
N GLN A 163 8.54 9.66 0.53
CA GLN A 163 7.24 10.06 1.09
C GLN A 163 7.33 11.27 2.04
N MET A 164 8.39 11.37 2.83
CA MET A 164 8.55 12.40 3.87
C MET A 164 9.24 13.66 3.34
N ALA A 165 10.25 13.50 2.49
CA ALA A 165 11.13 14.58 2.07
C ALA A 165 10.86 15.11 0.66
N THR A 166 9.95 14.53 -0.13
CA THR A 166 9.58 15.09 -1.43
C THR A 166 8.10 15.48 -1.48
N ARG A 167 7.83 16.72 -1.89
CA ARG A 167 6.47 17.25 -2.13
C ARG A 167 6.44 17.93 -3.49
N ASN A 168 5.24 18.25 -3.98
CA ASN A 168 5.09 18.94 -5.26
C ASN A 168 5.73 20.35 -5.24
N GLU A 169 5.80 20.97 -4.06
CA GLU A 169 6.32 22.33 -3.86
C GLU A 169 7.85 22.35 -3.67
N GLY A 170 8.48 21.22 -3.32
CA GLY A 170 9.93 21.13 -3.14
C GLY A 170 10.39 19.89 -2.37
N THR A 171 11.69 19.85 -2.12
CA THR A 171 12.39 18.76 -1.40
C THR A 171 12.94 19.27 -0.07
N HIS A 172 12.88 18.44 0.97
CA HIS A 172 13.47 18.74 2.27
C HIS A 172 14.98 19.05 2.12
N PRO A 173 15.52 20.11 2.77
CA PRO A 173 16.92 20.52 2.64
C PRO A 173 17.91 19.38 2.87
N ALA A 174 17.70 18.57 3.91
CA ALA A 174 18.56 17.40 4.18
C ALA A 174 18.63 16.38 3.02
N LEU A 175 17.52 16.10 2.34
CA LEU A 175 17.53 15.19 1.18
C LEU A 175 18.19 15.85 -0.03
N HIS A 176 18.00 17.16 -0.22
CA HIS A 176 18.67 17.91 -1.27
C HIS A 176 20.19 17.99 -1.05
N GLU A 177 20.64 18.19 0.19
CA GLU A 177 22.05 18.16 0.57
C GLU A 177 22.67 16.79 0.31
N LEU A 178 21.97 15.71 0.67
CA LEU A 178 22.40 14.35 0.33
C LEU A 178 22.55 14.18 -1.17
N TYR A 179 21.56 14.59 -1.97
CA TYR A 179 21.62 14.54 -3.43
C TYR A 179 22.81 15.31 -3.99
N THR A 180 23.09 16.49 -3.44
CA THR A 180 24.22 17.35 -3.85
C THR A 180 25.56 16.70 -3.51
N THR A 181 25.68 16.14 -2.31
CA THR A 181 26.89 15.45 -1.82
C THR A 181 27.16 14.18 -2.63
N CYS A 182 26.11 13.50 -3.08
CA CYS A 182 26.18 12.39 -4.04
C CYS A 182 26.40 12.86 -5.49
N MET A 183 27.11 13.98 -5.69
CA MET A 183 27.47 14.56 -6.98
C MET A 183 26.25 14.79 -7.89
N GLN A 184 25.20 15.41 -7.35
CA GLN A 184 23.94 15.66 -8.07
C GLN A 184 23.33 14.36 -8.65
N GLY A 185 23.46 13.28 -7.88
CA GLY A 185 22.90 11.97 -8.20
C GLY A 185 23.73 11.10 -9.14
N LEU A 186 25.00 11.45 -9.38
CA LEU A 186 25.94 10.56 -10.07
C LEU A 186 26.40 9.39 -9.20
N MET A 187 26.35 9.54 -7.86
CA MET A 187 26.64 8.47 -6.91
C MET A 187 25.39 8.05 -6.15
N GLU A 188 25.35 6.80 -5.70
CA GLU A 188 24.29 6.32 -4.80
C GLU A 188 24.68 6.57 -3.33
N PRO A 189 23.72 6.93 -2.47
CA PRO A 189 23.98 7.07 -1.05
C PRO A 189 24.08 5.70 -0.39
N THR A 190 24.91 5.57 0.62
CA THR A 190 24.97 4.39 1.50
C THR A 190 23.72 4.26 2.37
N THR A 191 23.45 3.07 2.91
CA THR A 191 22.32 2.85 3.83
C THR A 191 22.44 3.71 5.10
N ALA A 192 23.67 3.92 5.60
CA ALA A 192 23.93 4.78 6.73
C ALA A 192 23.57 6.26 6.43
N GLU A 193 23.94 6.77 5.25
CA GLU A 193 23.58 8.13 4.83
C GLU A 193 22.07 8.31 4.66
N LEU A 194 21.38 7.30 4.09
CA LEU A 194 19.91 7.30 3.99
C LEU A 194 19.27 7.35 5.39
N SER A 195 19.74 6.51 6.32
CA SER A 195 19.23 6.47 7.70
C SER A 195 19.47 7.78 8.43
N ALA A 196 20.68 8.35 8.34
CA ALA A 196 21.01 9.64 8.94
C ALA A 196 20.15 10.78 8.39
N THR A 197 19.95 10.80 7.06
CA THR A 197 19.09 11.79 6.41
C THR A 197 17.65 11.65 6.85
N LEU A 198 17.12 10.42 6.94
CA LEU A 198 15.75 10.16 7.39
C LEU A 198 15.56 10.60 8.85
N ALA A 199 16.55 10.41 9.72
CA ALA A 199 16.50 10.87 11.10
C ALA A 199 16.37 12.41 11.18
N VAL A 200 17.11 13.15 10.35
CA VAL A 200 16.99 14.62 10.26
C VAL A 200 15.59 15.01 9.77
N VAL A 201 15.13 14.41 8.67
CA VAL A 201 13.79 14.68 8.10
C VAL A 201 12.67 14.39 9.10
N SER A 202 12.78 13.30 9.87
CA SER A 202 11.76 12.88 10.84
C SER A 202 11.55 13.89 11.97
N LYS A 203 12.60 14.62 12.36
CA LYS A 203 12.55 15.62 13.44
C LYS A 203 11.58 16.76 13.12
N ASP A 204 11.50 17.14 11.84
CA ASP A 204 10.69 18.27 11.38
C ASP A 204 9.24 17.87 11.06
N LEU A 205 8.92 16.57 11.12
CA LEU A 205 7.67 16.00 10.61
C LEU A 205 6.92 15.19 11.68
N SER A 206 6.60 15.85 12.80
CA SER A 206 5.89 15.24 13.94
C SER A 206 4.45 15.77 14.06
N PRO A 207 3.46 14.93 14.47
CA PRO A 207 3.55 13.49 14.75
C PRO A 207 3.60 12.62 13.48
N LEU A 208 4.48 11.61 13.51
CA LEU A 208 4.70 10.67 12.40
C LEU A 208 4.08 9.31 12.71
N HIS A 209 3.25 8.82 11.80
CA HIS A 209 2.73 7.46 11.83
C HIS A 209 3.32 6.64 10.68
N LEU A 210 3.99 5.54 11.02
CA LEU A 210 4.56 4.61 10.06
C LEU A 210 3.75 3.32 10.07
N VAL A 211 3.35 2.85 8.89
CA VAL A 211 2.56 1.63 8.76
C VAL A 211 3.27 0.64 7.83
N LEU A 212 3.73 -0.49 8.36
CA LEU A 212 4.60 -1.45 7.65
C LEU A 212 3.91 -2.81 7.54
N ASP A 213 3.58 -3.23 6.32
CA ASP A 213 2.92 -4.52 6.10
C ASP A 213 3.94 -5.64 5.84
N ALA A 214 3.63 -6.84 6.35
CA ALA A 214 4.35 -8.09 6.13
C ALA A 214 5.83 -8.05 6.55
N MET A 215 6.13 -7.56 7.75
CA MET A 215 7.51 -7.48 8.28
C MET A 215 8.27 -8.82 8.23
N ASP A 216 7.57 -9.95 8.30
CA ASP A 216 8.18 -11.29 8.16
C ASP A 216 8.66 -11.62 6.74
N GLU A 217 8.33 -10.80 5.74
CA GLU A 217 8.89 -10.88 4.39
C GLU A 217 10.19 -10.06 4.24
N CYS A 218 10.58 -9.29 5.26
CA CYS A 218 11.86 -8.60 5.27
C CYS A 218 13.00 -9.53 5.70
N SER A 219 14.08 -9.59 4.91
CA SER A 219 15.30 -10.35 5.27
C SER A 219 16.12 -9.70 6.39
N GLU A 220 15.88 -8.41 6.66
CA GLU A 220 16.67 -7.54 7.53
C GLU A 220 15.79 -6.88 8.60
N ALA A 221 14.80 -7.62 9.13
CA ALA A 221 13.79 -7.04 10.02
C ALA A 221 14.40 -6.37 11.28
N ILE A 222 15.49 -6.93 11.84
CA ILE A 222 16.20 -6.34 12.98
C ILE A 222 16.78 -4.97 12.59
N ASP A 223 17.51 -4.91 11.48
CA ASP A 223 18.13 -3.68 10.97
C ASP A 223 17.07 -2.60 10.69
N VAL A 224 15.90 -2.99 10.18
CA VAL A 224 14.75 -2.09 10.03
C VAL A 224 14.38 -1.44 11.36
N PHE A 225 14.18 -2.22 12.42
CA PHE A 225 13.83 -1.66 13.73
C PHE A 225 14.95 -0.83 14.34
N GLU A 226 16.22 -1.19 14.12
CA GLU A 226 17.36 -0.37 14.53
C GLU A 226 17.31 1.00 13.84
N HIS A 227 17.15 1.04 12.52
CA HIS A 227 17.02 2.29 11.77
C HIS A 227 15.81 3.13 12.21
N LEU A 228 14.66 2.49 12.49
CA LEU A 228 13.46 3.18 12.97
C LEU A 228 13.62 3.73 14.39
N ALA A 229 14.39 3.06 15.25
CA ALA A 229 14.69 3.52 16.60
C ALA A 229 15.57 4.79 16.63
N PHE A 230 16.34 5.05 15.57
CA PHE A 230 17.13 6.28 15.44
C PHE A 230 16.30 7.52 15.06
N LEU A 231 15.08 7.33 14.55
CA LEU A 231 14.18 8.43 14.21
C LEU A 231 13.82 9.26 15.45
N LYS A 232 13.62 10.55 15.25
CA LYS A 232 13.37 11.52 16.33
C LYS A 232 11.94 12.06 16.24
N GLY A 233 11.39 12.47 17.38
CA GLY A 233 10.04 13.04 17.49
C GLY A 233 8.97 12.01 17.92
N ASN A 234 7.71 12.42 17.87
CA ASN A 234 6.58 11.53 18.16
C ASN A 234 6.39 10.56 17.00
N LEU A 235 6.70 9.28 17.25
CA LEU A 235 6.70 8.20 16.26
C LEU A 235 5.83 7.03 16.71
N CYS A 236 4.73 6.82 16.00
CA CYS A 236 3.87 5.65 16.19
C CYS A 236 4.01 4.71 15.00
N ILE A 237 4.38 3.47 15.27
CA ILE A 237 4.60 2.45 14.24
C ILE A 237 3.52 1.38 14.37
N ALA A 238 2.87 1.02 13.28
CA ALA A 238 2.01 -0.15 13.19
C ALA A 238 2.61 -1.13 12.19
N VAL A 239 2.80 -2.39 12.61
CA VAL A 239 3.38 -3.43 11.78
C VAL A 239 2.48 -4.66 11.73
N THR A 240 2.47 -5.36 10.58
CA THR A 240 1.89 -6.70 10.50
C THR A 240 2.97 -7.75 10.28
N SER A 241 2.72 -8.96 10.76
CA SER A 241 3.53 -10.12 10.39
C SER A 241 2.78 -11.45 10.59
N ARG A 242 3.33 -12.55 10.07
CA ARG A 242 3.07 -13.89 10.62
C ARG A 242 3.61 -14.02 12.05
N TYR A 243 3.29 -15.12 12.73
CA TYR A 243 3.87 -15.43 14.03
C TYR A 243 5.37 -15.66 13.88
N LEU A 244 6.18 -14.73 14.38
CA LEU A 244 7.63 -14.87 14.44
C LEU A 244 7.97 -15.57 15.76
N ALA A 245 8.76 -16.64 15.70
CA ALA A 245 9.07 -17.47 16.86
C ALA A 245 9.90 -16.74 17.93
N ASP A 246 10.70 -15.73 17.56
CA ASP A 246 11.77 -15.20 18.42
C ASP A 246 11.94 -13.67 18.45
N ALA A 247 11.02 -12.92 17.85
CA ALA A 247 11.18 -11.46 17.76
C ALA A 247 10.43 -10.73 18.89
N VAL A 248 11.10 -10.54 20.04
CA VAL A 248 10.63 -9.63 21.10
C VAL A 248 11.09 -8.21 20.78
N TYR A 249 10.32 -7.47 19.98
CA TYR A 249 10.59 -6.05 19.73
C TYR A 249 10.00 -5.19 20.87
N GLY A 250 10.80 -5.01 21.93
CA GLY A 250 10.55 -4.02 22.98
C GLY A 250 9.15 -4.03 23.62
N ALA A 251 8.79 -2.90 24.25
CA ALA A 251 7.42 -2.69 24.73
C ALA A 251 6.50 -2.38 23.54
N SER A 252 5.64 -3.32 23.17
CA SER A 252 4.69 -3.17 22.07
C SER A 252 3.28 -3.64 22.44
N TRP A 253 2.29 -3.07 21.75
CA TRP A 253 0.90 -3.48 21.86
C TRP A 253 0.63 -4.58 20.83
N HIS A 254 0.17 -5.75 21.27
CA HIS A 254 -0.06 -6.89 20.40
C HIS A 254 -1.54 -7.12 20.10
N ILE A 255 -1.85 -7.41 18.84
CA ILE A 255 -3.16 -7.87 18.37
C ILE A 255 -2.97 -9.19 17.64
N HIS A 256 -3.45 -10.28 18.23
CA HIS A 256 -3.44 -11.60 17.60
C HIS A 256 -4.79 -11.87 16.95
N LEU A 257 -4.82 -12.04 15.63
CA LEU A 257 -6.04 -12.26 14.87
C LEU A 257 -6.70 -13.60 15.17
N ASP A 258 -5.94 -14.60 15.64
CA ASP A 258 -6.47 -15.91 16.03
C ASP A 258 -7.52 -15.84 17.16
N ASN A 259 -7.47 -14.79 17.99
CA ASN A 259 -8.39 -14.57 19.11
C ASN A 259 -9.62 -13.71 18.73
N MET A 260 -9.77 -13.35 17.46
CA MET A 260 -10.76 -12.37 16.99
C MET A 260 -11.95 -13.03 16.28
N GLN A 261 -12.46 -14.16 16.79
CA GLN A 261 -13.51 -14.95 16.12
C GLN A 261 -14.79 -14.15 15.83
N SER A 262 -15.26 -13.33 16.78
CA SER A 262 -16.46 -12.52 16.59
C SER A 262 -16.28 -11.46 15.51
N ALA A 263 -15.13 -10.77 15.51
CA ALA A 263 -14.79 -9.79 14.50
C ALA A 263 -14.60 -10.43 13.12
N PHE A 264 -13.97 -11.61 13.06
CA PHE A 264 -13.82 -12.39 11.84
C PHE A 264 -15.18 -12.80 11.25
N HIS A 265 -16.10 -13.30 12.08
CA HIS A 265 -17.48 -13.62 11.66
C HIS A 265 -18.19 -12.41 11.07
N GLN A 266 -18.10 -11.24 11.73
CA GLN A 266 -18.71 -9.99 11.25
C GLN A 266 -18.12 -9.54 9.90
N ASP A 267 -16.79 -9.66 9.72
CA ASP A 267 -16.14 -9.31 8.47
C ASP A 267 -16.52 -10.27 7.34
N VAL A 268 -16.63 -11.59 7.62
CA VAL A 268 -17.12 -12.60 6.67
C VAL A 268 -18.57 -12.33 6.29
N ALA A 269 -19.42 -11.92 7.24
CA ALA A 269 -20.80 -11.55 6.97
C ALA A 269 -20.92 -10.35 6.01
N LYS A 270 -20.17 -9.28 6.27
CA LYS A 270 -20.12 -8.10 5.38
C LYS A 270 -19.57 -8.46 4.00
N TYR A 271 -18.53 -9.29 3.95
CA TYR A 271 -17.94 -9.80 2.71
C TYR A 271 -18.95 -10.55 1.86
N LEU A 272 -19.67 -11.49 2.46
CA LEU A 272 -20.68 -12.29 1.76
C LEU A 272 -21.88 -11.44 1.34
N GLN A 273 -22.32 -10.50 2.17
CA GLN A 273 -23.38 -9.56 1.80
C GLN A 273 -23.03 -8.78 0.53
N GLU A 274 -21.81 -8.25 0.45
CA GLU A 274 -21.34 -7.53 -0.75
C GLU A 274 -21.21 -8.47 -1.95
N LYS A 275 -20.64 -9.66 -1.78
CA LYS A 275 -20.40 -10.62 -2.87
C LYS A 275 -21.67 -11.26 -3.43
N PHE A 276 -22.74 -11.30 -2.64
CA PHE A 276 -24.04 -11.85 -3.03
C PHE A 276 -25.12 -10.78 -3.18
N LYS A 277 -24.79 -9.48 -3.16
CA LYS A 277 -25.77 -8.38 -3.23
C LYS A 277 -26.70 -8.45 -4.45
N ASP A 278 -26.17 -8.89 -5.59
CA ASP A 278 -26.92 -9.01 -6.85
C ASP A 278 -27.74 -10.31 -6.93
N ARG A 279 -27.56 -11.22 -5.95
CA ARG A 279 -28.31 -12.46 -5.83
C ARG A 279 -29.41 -12.27 -4.79
N LYS A 280 -30.64 -12.63 -5.15
CA LYS A 280 -31.78 -12.68 -4.22
C LYS A 280 -31.70 -13.94 -3.33
N LEU A 281 -30.64 -14.04 -2.52
CA LEU A 281 -30.54 -15.08 -1.50
C LEU A 281 -31.46 -14.74 -0.33
N LYS A 282 -32.12 -15.76 0.22
CA LYS A 282 -32.89 -15.61 1.45
C LYS A 282 -31.94 -15.32 2.62
N PRO A 283 -32.31 -14.46 3.58
CA PRO A 283 -31.46 -14.14 4.74
C PRO A 283 -31.00 -15.38 5.50
N GLU A 284 -31.86 -16.39 5.63
CA GLU A 284 -31.55 -17.62 6.37
C GLU A 284 -30.41 -18.41 5.69
N LEU A 285 -30.41 -18.47 4.36
CA LEU A 285 -29.34 -19.14 3.60
C LEU A 285 -28.04 -18.35 3.69
N LEU A 286 -28.10 -17.02 3.66
CA LEU A 286 -26.90 -16.20 3.80
C LEU A 286 -26.26 -16.40 5.19
N THR A 287 -27.06 -16.38 6.25
CA THR A 287 -26.60 -16.67 7.62
C THR A 287 -25.95 -18.05 7.71
N GLU A 288 -26.57 -19.06 7.10
CA GLU A 288 -26.01 -20.42 7.09
C GLU A 288 -24.67 -20.50 6.34
N VAL A 289 -24.55 -19.82 5.19
CA VAL A 289 -23.26 -19.71 4.47
C VAL A 289 -22.21 -19.02 5.33
N VAL A 290 -22.57 -17.91 6.00
CA VAL A 290 -21.65 -17.18 6.91
C VAL A 290 -21.16 -18.11 8.02
N ASP A 291 -22.06 -18.81 8.70
CA ASP A 291 -21.71 -19.67 9.82
C ASP A 291 -20.84 -20.84 9.36
N HIS A 292 -21.19 -21.48 8.26
CA HIS A 292 -20.43 -22.60 7.71
C HIS A 292 -19.01 -22.17 7.29
N LEU A 293 -18.88 -21.03 6.60
CA LEU A 293 -17.58 -20.55 6.17
C LEU A 293 -16.74 -20.02 7.33
N THR A 294 -17.35 -19.37 8.32
CA THR A 294 -16.61 -18.88 9.49
C THR A 294 -16.03 -20.04 10.31
N GLN A 295 -16.83 -21.10 10.51
CA GLN A 295 -16.39 -22.30 11.23
C GLN A 295 -15.30 -23.07 10.47
N GLY A 296 -15.42 -23.18 9.14
CA GLY A 296 -14.45 -23.87 8.30
C GLY A 296 -13.12 -23.12 8.13
N ALA A 297 -13.13 -21.79 8.14
CA ALA A 297 -11.96 -20.98 7.79
C ALA A 297 -10.81 -21.00 8.80
N GLN A 298 -11.07 -21.33 10.08
CA GLN A 298 -10.05 -21.31 11.14
C GLN A 298 -9.23 -20.00 11.20
N GLY A 299 -9.87 -18.86 10.90
CA GLY A 299 -9.26 -17.53 10.85
C GLY A 299 -8.53 -17.16 9.55
N GLN A 300 -8.54 -18.03 8.53
CA GLN A 300 -7.95 -17.77 7.21
C GLN A 300 -9.01 -17.21 6.26
N PHE A 301 -9.08 -15.88 6.15
CA PHE A 301 -9.98 -15.19 5.21
C PHE A 301 -9.75 -15.62 3.75
N ARG A 302 -8.52 -15.95 3.37
CA ARG A 302 -8.22 -16.48 2.03
C ARG A 302 -8.98 -17.78 1.73
N TRP A 303 -9.18 -18.66 2.72
CA TRP A 303 -10.00 -19.86 2.52
C TRP A 303 -11.46 -19.47 2.22
N VAL A 304 -12.01 -18.50 2.96
CA VAL A 304 -13.38 -17.98 2.72
C VAL A 304 -13.51 -17.44 1.31
N ASP A 305 -12.56 -16.61 0.88
CA ASP A 305 -12.52 -16.04 -0.46
C ASP A 305 -12.55 -17.12 -1.56
N CYS A 306 -11.71 -18.15 -1.44
CA CYS A 306 -11.71 -19.27 -2.37
C CYS A 306 -13.06 -20.00 -2.41
N GLN A 307 -13.69 -20.26 -1.26
CA GLN A 307 -15.00 -20.92 -1.24
C GLN A 307 -16.09 -20.03 -1.83
N VAL A 308 -16.05 -18.72 -1.61
CA VAL A 308 -17.01 -17.77 -2.19
C VAL A 308 -16.96 -17.79 -3.71
N ILE A 309 -15.77 -17.86 -4.32
CA ILE A 309 -15.62 -18.00 -5.77
C ILE A 309 -16.34 -19.25 -6.28
N VAL A 310 -16.24 -20.38 -5.55
CA VAL A 310 -16.95 -21.63 -5.90
C VAL A 310 -18.47 -21.46 -5.76
N LEU A 311 -18.93 -20.90 -4.63
CA LEU A 311 -20.36 -20.72 -4.34
C LEU A 311 -21.05 -19.72 -5.29
N GLN A 312 -20.32 -18.71 -5.77
CA GLN A 312 -20.84 -17.76 -6.76
C GLN A 312 -21.15 -18.44 -8.10
N LYS A 313 -20.46 -19.52 -8.45
CA LYS A 313 -20.72 -20.31 -9.67
C LYS A 313 -21.99 -21.18 -9.58
N CYS A 314 -22.50 -21.45 -8.38
CA CYS A 314 -23.70 -22.25 -8.19
C CYS A 314 -24.95 -21.52 -8.68
N ALA A 315 -25.71 -22.07 -9.63
CA ALA A 315 -26.86 -21.40 -10.24
C ALA A 315 -28.11 -21.30 -9.34
N THR A 316 -28.26 -22.17 -8.34
CA THR A 316 -29.46 -22.24 -7.50
C THR A 316 -29.12 -22.26 -6.00
N PRO A 317 -30.04 -21.82 -5.13
CA PRO A 317 -29.88 -21.96 -3.67
C PRO A 317 -29.62 -23.40 -3.22
N LYS A 318 -30.25 -24.38 -3.88
CA LYS A 318 -30.02 -25.81 -3.63
C LYS A 318 -28.59 -26.21 -3.96
N ALA A 319 -28.06 -25.74 -5.09
CA ALA A 319 -26.68 -26.01 -5.49
C ALA A 319 -25.66 -25.37 -4.52
N ILE A 320 -25.94 -24.18 -3.97
CA ILE A 320 -25.12 -23.58 -2.90
C ILE A 320 -25.09 -24.52 -1.69
N TRP A 321 -26.26 -24.99 -1.25
CA TRP A 321 -26.39 -25.92 -0.12
C TRP A 321 -25.64 -27.24 -0.33
N GLU A 322 -25.71 -27.81 -1.54
CA GLU A 322 -24.97 -29.02 -1.89
C GLU A 322 -23.45 -28.78 -1.96
N ALA A 323 -23.02 -27.59 -2.41
CA ALA A 323 -21.63 -27.20 -2.45
C ALA A 323 -21.05 -26.98 -1.04
N LEU A 324 -21.80 -26.36 -0.12
CA LEU A 324 -21.39 -26.19 1.29
C LEU A 324 -20.99 -27.53 1.93
N LYS A 325 -21.73 -28.60 1.66
CA LYS A 325 -21.45 -29.95 2.19
C LYS A 325 -20.16 -30.58 1.67
N LYS A 326 -19.62 -30.07 0.55
CA LYS A 326 -18.46 -30.62 -0.16
C LYS A 326 -17.25 -29.69 -0.13
N LEU A 327 -17.28 -28.64 0.70
CA LEU A 327 -16.16 -27.72 0.78
C LEU A 327 -14.91 -28.40 1.35
N PRO A 328 -13.72 -28.09 0.81
CA PRO A 328 -12.45 -28.54 1.37
C PRO A 328 -12.28 -28.02 2.80
N LYS A 329 -11.70 -28.83 3.68
CA LYS A 329 -11.54 -28.49 5.11
C LYS A 329 -10.41 -27.51 5.37
N THR A 330 -9.44 -27.43 4.47
CA THR A 330 -8.26 -26.59 4.64
C THR A 330 -7.93 -25.79 3.39
N LEU A 331 -7.05 -24.80 3.54
CA LEU A 331 -6.57 -23.99 2.43
C LEU A 331 -5.71 -24.82 1.46
N GLU A 332 -4.95 -25.78 1.97
CA GLU A 332 -4.14 -26.72 1.20
C GLU A 332 -5.01 -27.68 0.38
N GLU A 333 -6.08 -28.21 0.96
CA GLU A 333 -7.07 -29.01 0.21
C GLU A 333 -7.72 -28.17 -0.91
N THR A 334 -8.02 -26.91 -0.63
CA THR A 334 -8.56 -25.96 -1.63
C THR A 334 -7.62 -25.80 -2.81
N TYR A 335 -6.33 -25.61 -2.56
CA TYR A 335 -5.33 -25.50 -3.61
C TYR A 335 -5.10 -26.81 -4.35
N THR A 336 -5.15 -27.95 -3.66
CA THR A 336 -5.05 -29.28 -4.28
C THR A 336 -6.19 -29.53 -5.27
N LEU A 337 -7.41 -29.14 -4.92
CA LEU A 337 -8.57 -29.24 -5.80
C LEU A 337 -8.45 -28.31 -7.02
N ALA A 338 -8.05 -27.06 -6.80
CA ALA A 338 -7.80 -26.11 -7.89
C ALA A 338 -6.73 -26.61 -8.85
N PHE A 339 -5.66 -27.20 -8.31
CA PHE A 339 -4.58 -27.78 -9.09
C PHE A 339 -5.04 -28.97 -9.91
N THR A 340 -5.86 -29.86 -9.32
CA THR A 340 -6.40 -31.03 -10.02
C THR A 340 -7.28 -30.63 -11.21
N ARG A 341 -8.04 -29.54 -11.09
CA ARG A 341 -8.80 -28.96 -12.21
C ARG A 341 -7.89 -28.46 -13.34
N MET A 342 -6.73 -27.92 -13.00
CA MET A 342 -5.76 -27.47 -13.99
C MET A 342 -5.07 -28.64 -14.71
N LYS A 343 -4.66 -29.69 -13.98
CA LYS A 343 -3.86 -30.86 -14.48
C LYS A 343 -4.35 -31.51 -15.78
N GLU A 344 -5.60 -31.31 -16.16
CA GLU A 344 -6.15 -31.80 -17.42
C GLU A 344 -5.60 -31.06 -18.66
N SER A 345 -4.78 -30.01 -18.48
CA SER A 345 -4.13 -29.26 -19.55
C SER A 345 -2.63 -29.59 -19.66
N GLU A 346 -2.16 -29.86 -20.88
CA GLU A 346 -0.74 -30.12 -21.20
C GLU A 346 0.18 -28.93 -20.86
N HIS A 347 -0.40 -27.73 -20.70
CA HIS A 347 0.32 -26.47 -20.48
C HIS A 347 0.47 -26.07 -19.01
N VAL A 348 0.00 -26.90 -18.07
CA VAL A 348 0.03 -26.59 -16.63
C VAL A 348 1.45 -26.46 -16.11
N THR A 349 2.37 -27.30 -16.58
CA THR A 349 3.78 -27.20 -16.21
C THR A 349 4.42 -25.92 -16.72
N ASP A 350 4.01 -25.42 -17.89
CA ASP A 350 4.55 -24.17 -18.46
C ASP A 350 3.98 -22.94 -17.73
N ILE A 351 2.72 -22.98 -17.32
CA ILE A 351 2.05 -21.93 -16.53
C ILE A 351 2.57 -21.90 -15.09
N LEU A 352 2.84 -23.07 -14.52
CA LEU A 352 3.36 -23.23 -13.15
C LEU A 352 4.89 -23.22 -13.07
N ALA A 353 5.59 -23.23 -14.21
CA ALA A 353 6.97 -22.78 -14.33
C ALA A 353 7.06 -21.25 -14.14
N VAL A 354 6.29 -20.74 -13.18
CA VAL A 354 6.55 -19.50 -12.50
C VAL A 354 7.85 -19.76 -11.77
N ASP A 355 8.88 -19.05 -12.16
CA ASP A 355 10.09 -18.93 -11.36
C ASP A 355 9.66 -18.64 -9.91
N LEU A 356 9.92 -19.58 -8.99
CA LEU A 356 9.46 -19.46 -7.61
C LEU A 356 10.14 -18.26 -6.91
N GLU A 357 11.29 -17.80 -7.39
CA GLU A 357 11.93 -16.58 -6.91
C GLU A 357 11.16 -15.34 -7.39
N VAL A 358 10.80 -15.30 -8.68
CA VAL A 358 10.24 -14.12 -9.36
C VAL A 358 8.70 -14.07 -9.30
N GLN A 359 8.01 -15.18 -9.00
CA GLN A 359 6.55 -15.28 -8.81
C GLN A 359 5.69 -14.69 -9.96
N ILE A 360 6.30 -14.49 -11.13
CA ILE A 360 5.78 -13.80 -12.30
C ILE A 360 6.14 -14.61 -13.55
N PHE A 361 5.18 -14.71 -14.46
CA PHE A 361 5.31 -15.32 -15.78
C PHE A 361 4.86 -14.29 -16.83
N ASP A 362 5.69 -14.10 -17.86
CA ASP A 362 5.39 -13.27 -19.02
C ASP A 362 4.84 -14.15 -20.15
N PRO A 363 3.54 -14.06 -20.49
CA PRO A 363 2.93 -14.80 -21.59
C PRO A 363 3.54 -14.50 -22.96
N GLU A 364 4.19 -13.34 -23.14
CA GLU A 364 4.77 -12.96 -24.42
C GLU A 364 6.05 -13.75 -24.74
N LEU A 365 6.70 -14.32 -23.74
CA LEU A 365 7.90 -15.16 -23.89
C LEU A 365 7.59 -16.64 -24.18
N ARG A 366 6.33 -16.97 -24.50
CA ARG A 366 5.85 -18.36 -24.68
C ARG A 366 5.06 -18.54 -25.99
N SER A 367 4.63 -19.78 -26.24
CA SER A 367 3.94 -20.14 -27.47
C SER A 367 2.63 -19.36 -27.64
N LEU A 368 2.30 -19.05 -28.90
CA LEU A 368 1.06 -18.33 -29.24
C LEU A 368 -0.21 -19.08 -28.78
N GLU A 369 -0.13 -20.42 -28.68
CA GLU A 369 -1.21 -21.26 -28.17
C GLU A 369 -1.47 -21.04 -26.69
N LEU A 370 -0.42 -20.96 -25.87
CA LEU A 370 -0.49 -20.60 -24.45
C LEU A 370 -1.09 -19.20 -24.25
N LYS A 371 -0.63 -18.21 -25.04
CA LYS A 371 -1.12 -16.83 -25.00
C LYS A 371 -2.63 -16.75 -25.25
N ASN A 372 -3.14 -17.53 -26.21
CA ASN A 372 -4.56 -17.53 -26.57
C ASN A 372 -5.46 -18.32 -25.60
N ARG A 373 -4.93 -19.32 -24.91
CA ARG A 373 -5.69 -20.23 -24.02
C ARG A 373 -5.51 -19.93 -22.53
N ILE A 374 -4.78 -18.87 -22.20
CA ILE A 374 -4.37 -18.59 -20.82
C ILE A 374 -5.57 -18.48 -19.87
N TYR A 375 -6.62 -17.78 -20.30
CA TYR A 375 -7.83 -17.59 -19.50
C TYR A 375 -8.67 -18.86 -19.34
N ASP A 376 -8.54 -19.82 -20.25
CA ASP A 376 -9.26 -21.10 -20.20
C ASP A 376 -8.60 -22.12 -19.27
N ILE A 377 -7.29 -21.99 -19.05
CA ILE A 377 -6.48 -22.92 -18.26
C ILE A 377 -6.33 -22.46 -16.81
N LEU A 378 -6.41 -21.16 -16.55
CA LEU A 378 -6.13 -20.58 -15.24
C LEU A 378 -7.28 -20.77 -14.23
N ASP A 379 -6.96 -21.36 -13.07
CA ASP A 379 -7.82 -21.28 -11.90
C ASP A 379 -7.46 -20.04 -11.07
N SER A 380 -8.39 -19.08 -10.98
CA SER A 380 -8.23 -17.82 -10.23
C SER A 380 -7.92 -18.01 -8.74
N THR A 381 -8.11 -19.23 -8.22
CA THR A 381 -7.72 -19.64 -6.86
C THR A 381 -6.19 -19.69 -6.70
N LEU A 382 -5.48 -20.07 -7.76
CA LEU A 382 -4.03 -20.29 -7.76
C LEU A 382 -3.26 -19.14 -8.41
N ILE A 383 -3.77 -18.60 -9.51
CA ILE A 383 -3.03 -17.68 -10.37
C ILE A 383 -3.94 -16.53 -10.82
N THR A 384 -3.38 -15.35 -11.00
CA THR A 384 -4.05 -14.16 -11.51
C THR A 384 -3.25 -13.53 -12.64
N VAL A 385 -3.93 -12.95 -13.62
CA VAL A 385 -3.31 -12.10 -14.64
C VAL A 385 -3.37 -10.65 -14.16
N SER A 386 -2.25 -9.96 -14.24
CA SER A 386 -2.05 -8.56 -13.90
C SER A 386 -1.43 -7.83 -15.08
N VAL A 387 -1.55 -6.51 -15.13
CA VAL A 387 -0.96 -5.72 -16.23
C VAL A 387 0.18 -4.89 -15.67
N LYS A 388 1.38 -5.05 -16.22
CA LYS A 388 2.51 -4.17 -15.88
C LYS A 388 2.33 -2.84 -16.62
N LYS A 389 2.24 -1.75 -15.87
CA LYS A 389 2.36 -0.41 -16.46
C LYS A 389 3.84 -0.03 -16.49
N THR A 390 4.39 0.18 -17.68
CA THR A 390 5.71 0.81 -17.84
C THR A 390 5.63 2.31 -17.52
N TYR A 391 6.74 2.90 -17.06
CA TYR A 391 6.83 4.32 -16.66
C TYR A 391 6.41 5.32 -17.77
N SER A 392 6.37 4.90 -19.04
CA SER A 392 5.90 5.70 -20.18
C SER A 392 4.40 5.55 -20.48
N GLY A 393 3.66 4.72 -19.73
CA GLY A 393 2.22 4.52 -19.89
C GLY A 393 1.81 3.81 -21.20
N SER A 394 2.77 3.36 -22.01
CA SER A 394 2.54 2.96 -23.40
C SER A 394 2.57 1.46 -23.67
N VAL A 395 3.11 0.64 -22.75
CA VAL A 395 3.15 -0.82 -22.91
C VAL A 395 2.41 -1.47 -21.74
N GLN A 396 1.37 -2.25 -22.08
CA GLN A 396 0.58 -3.07 -21.17
C GLN A 396 0.99 -4.52 -21.40
N ASP A 397 2.05 -4.96 -20.73
CA ASP A 397 2.41 -6.38 -20.75
C ASP A 397 1.57 -7.11 -19.71
N GLU A 398 0.82 -8.12 -20.14
CA GLU A 398 0.12 -9.02 -19.23
C GLU A 398 1.16 -9.87 -18.50
N ILE A 399 1.01 -9.97 -17.19
CA ILE A 399 1.87 -10.77 -16.33
C ILE A 399 0.98 -11.69 -15.51
N VAL A 400 1.28 -12.98 -15.59
CA VAL A 400 0.67 -14.01 -14.77
C VAL A 400 1.45 -14.12 -13.47
N GLN A 401 0.76 -14.09 -12.34
CA GLN A 401 1.37 -14.17 -11.02
C GLN A 401 0.52 -15.04 -10.10
N LEU A 402 1.12 -15.57 -9.04
CA LEU A 402 0.38 -16.31 -8.03
C LEU A 402 -0.73 -15.44 -7.42
N ALA A 403 -1.93 -16.00 -7.27
CA ALA A 403 -3.10 -15.27 -6.79
C ALA A 403 -2.93 -14.75 -5.35
N HIS A 404 -2.11 -15.44 -4.56
CA HIS A 404 -1.82 -15.10 -3.17
C HIS A 404 -0.52 -15.78 -2.71
N ASN A 405 0.21 -15.17 -1.76
CA ASN A 405 1.50 -15.71 -1.27
C ASN A 405 1.36 -17.12 -0.66
N SER A 406 0.23 -17.45 -0.03
CA SER A 406 -0.05 -18.83 0.44
C SER A 406 -0.06 -19.88 -0.67
N VAL A 407 -0.25 -19.51 -1.93
CA VAL A 407 -0.14 -20.44 -3.06
C VAL A 407 1.32 -20.84 -3.25
N LYS A 408 2.26 -19.89 -3.12
CA LYS A 408 3.70 -20.19 -3.14
C LYS A 408 4.07 -21.16 -2.04
N GLU A 409 3.64 -20.89 -0.81
CA GLU A 409 3.89 -21.78 0.34
C GLU A 409 3.37 -23.19 0.10
N PHE A 410 2.17 -23.31 -0.47
CA PHE A 410 1.60 -24.61 -0.82
C PHE A 410 2.44 -25.33 -1.89
N LEU A 411 2.85 -24.63 -2.95
CA LEU A 411 3.65 -25.21 -4.02
C LEU A 411 5.04 -25.67 -3.53
N THR A 412 5.69 -24.88 -2.67
CA THR A 412 7.01 -25.24 -2.10
C THR A 412 6.92 -26.41 -1.13
N GLN A 413 5.87 -26.50 -0.31
CA GLN A 413 5.64 -27.63 0.59
C GLN A 413 5.37 -28.94 -0.17
N ILE A 414 4.58 -28.88 -1.25
CA ILE A 414 4.31 -30.05 -2.08
C ILE A 414 5.59 -30.52 -2.79
N GLN A 415 6.39 -29.60 -3.34
CA GLN A 415 7.67 -29.97 -3.95
C GLN A 415 8.57 -30.76 -2.99
N ALA A 416 8.57 -30.41 -1.70
CA ALA A 416 9.36 -31.10 -0.67
C ALA A 416 8.82 -32.50 -0.30
N THR A 417 7.55 -32.80 -0.56
CA THR A 417 6.86 -33.99 -0.01
C THR A 417 6.28 -34.94 -1.08
N SER A 418 6.20 -34.51 -2.34
CA SER A 418 5.42 -35.19 -3.38
C SER A 418 6.24 -35.46 -4.65
N LYS A 419 6.05 -36.65 -5.24
CA LYS A 419 6.53 -36.98 -6.61
C LYS A 419 5.60 -36.46 -7.72
N LEU A 420 4.56 -35.70 -7.40
CA LEU A 420 3.52 -35.30 -8.36
C LEU A 420 4.00 -34.26 -9.39
N PHE A 421 5.07 -33.51 -9.11
CA PHE A 421 5.79 -32.64 -10.06
C PHE A 421 7.15 -32.22 -9.48
N LYS A 422 8.11 -31.86 -10.34
CA LYS A 422 9.38 -31.22 -9.98
C LYS A 422 9.34 -29.79 -10.54
N ILE A 423 9.32 -28.77 -9.68
CA ILE A 423 9.62 -27.41 -10.14
C ILE A 423 11.12 -27.38 -10.32
N ASP A 424 11.55 -27.27 -11.57
CA ASP A 424 12.96 -27.23 -11.89
C ASP A 424 13.37 -25.77 -12.03
N GLU A 425 14.08 -25.30 -11.01
CA GLU A 425 14.60 -23.94 -10.88
C GLU A 425 15.49 -23.59 -12.09
N GLU A 426 16.22 -24.56 -12.65
CA GLU A 426 17.03 -24.36 -13.86
C GLU A 426 16.17 -24.32 -15.14
N LEU A 427 14.98 -24.94 -15.19
CA LEU A 427 14.08 -24.84 -16.37
C LEU A 427 13.36 -23.50 -16.47
N ALA A 428 13.05 -22.85 -15.34
CA ALA A 428 12.49 -21.50 -15.33
C ALA A 428 13.44 -20.50 -16.04
N HIS A 429 14.76 -20.65 -15.81
CA HIS A 429 15.79 -19.85 -16.48
C HIS A 429 16.21 -20.39 -17.86
N SER A 430 16.35 -21.71 -18.05
CA SER A 430 16.87 -22.27 -19.32
C SER A 430 15.88 -22.19 -20.48
N ALA A 431 14.57 -22.07 -20.21
CA ALA A 431 13.58 -21.77 -21.23
C ALA A 431 13.63 -20.32 -21.73
N ILE A 432 14.46 -19.45 -21.14
CA ILE A 432 14.73 -18.08 -21.62
C ILE A 432 15.99 -18.05 -22.52
N TRP A 433 16.87 -19.06 -22.44
CA TRP A 433 18.14 -19.06 -23.16
C TRP A 433 18.18 -19.89 -24.45
N ASN A 434 17.19 -20.74 -24.70
CA ASN A 434 17.13 -21.53 -25.94
C ASN A 434 16.12 -20.95 -26.95
N ILE A 435 16.41 -19.74 -27.43
CA ILE A 435 16.02 -19.30 -28.77
C ILE A 435 17.31 -18.86 -29.45
N ALA A 436 17.68 -19.60 -30.49
CA ALA A 436 18.84 -19.37 -31.34
C ALA A 436 18.80 -18.00 -32.04
#